data_AF-A0A1W1ELE2-F1
#
_entry.id   AF-A0A1W1ELE2-F1
#
_cell.length_a   1.000
_cell.length_b   1.000
_cell.length_c   1.000
_cell.angle_alpha   90.00
_cell.angle_beta   90.00
_cell.angle_gamma   90.00
#
_symmetry.space_group_name_H-M   'P 1'
#
loop_
_entity.id
_entity.type
_entity.pdbx_description
1 polymer ?
#
loop_
_entity_poly.entity_id
_entity_poly.type
_entity_poly.pdbx_seq_one_letter_code
_entity_poly.pdbx_strand_id
1 'polypeptide(L)'
;MRITLYIVASLILMGILGGLAYSISTDEYTKQFFGITLNLPIYIWVSIPMVIIFITSLLHMIYYGTKLYFKAKRWNKDVETLKDALYWSILKQPTKHKYIKDDMKNSASILDMCSIETNGSAEGLDNRFVRALEIVKGINSGNYIEIKDKNIKKRLSSNNPLIIQNSINRLNSDDEFAEEVLRSKESFDKSVVDSALERFFTNANLENILKYITLLDMDNFYKILDRVDNGEKLGFNEEAIDKFVNALDFECEDYMRLSITTMKKLKPQVNIALFNKYRQNDTKAENAYICMLFDYERVEDVKEFLEEQKDNEFMKYRVLIELRDNNHRFKLEDFIDKKSVCN
;
A
#
# COMPACT_ATOMS: atom_id res chain seq x y z
N MET A 1 41.05 35.50 -13.51
CA MET A 1 41.56 36.76 -12.92
C MET A 1 40.54 37.22 -11.89
N ARG A 2 40.94 37.56 -10.64
CA ARG A 2 39.98 38.09 -9.65
C ARG A 2 39.47 39.43 -10.18
N ILE A 3 38.15 39.64 -10.21
CA ILE A 3 37.51 40.85 -10.77
C ILE A 3 38.09 42.13 -10.15
N THR A 4 38.43 42.06 -8.85
CA THR A 4 39.09 43.14 -8.11
C THR A 4 40.44 43.53 -8.70
N LEU A 5 41.25 42.55 -9.12
CA LEU A 5 42.57 42.78 -9.69
C LEU A 5 42.49 43.40 -11.10
N TYR A 6 41.48 43.01 -11.89
CA TYR A 6 41.19 43.66 -13.17
C TYR A 6 40.82 45.14 -12.99
N ILE A 7 39.87 45.43 -12.09
CA ILE A 7 39.42 46.79 -11.82
C ILE A 7 40.59 47.68 -11.37
N VAL A 8 41.38 47.22 -10.40
CA VAL A 8 42.53 47.97 -9.88
C VAL A 8 43.60 48.19 -10.97
N ALA A 9 43.95 47.16 -11.74
CA ALA A 9 44.93 47.28 -12.81
C ALA A 9 44.47 48.23 -13.93
N SER A 10 43.19 48.18 -14.33
CA SER A 10 42.62 49.09 -15.31
C SER A 10 42.62 50.54 -14.83
N LEU A 11 42.28 50.81 -13.57
CA LEU A 11 42.31 52.16 -13.00
C LEU A 11 43.74 52.72 -12.91
N ILE A 12 44.71 51.89 -12.51
CA ILE A 12 46.13 52.29 -12.50
C ILE A 12 46.61 52.63 -13.91
N LEU A 13 46.30 51.78 -14.90
CA LEU A 13 46.67 52.01 -16.30
C LEU A 13 46.07 53.32 -16.84
N MET A 14 44.80 53.58 -16.54
CA MET A 14 44.13 54.83 -16.90
C MET A 14 44.78 56.05 -16.26
N GLY A 15 45.13 55.96 -14.97
CA GLY A 15 45.82 57.04 -14.26
C GLY A 15 47.20 57.34 -14.84
N ILE A 16 47.97 56.30 -15.17
CA ILE A 16 49.29 56.44 -15.81
C ILE A 16 49.14 57.09 -17.19
N LEU A 17 48.25 56.58 -18.05
CA LEU A 17 48.10 57.10 -19.42
C LEU A 17 47.52 58.52 -19.44
N GLY A 18 46.57 58.83 -18.55
CA GLY A 18 46.04 60.18 -18.39
C GLY A 18 47.11 61.16 -17.89
N GLY A 19 47.93 60.75 -16.91
CA GLY A 19 49.05 61.54 -16.40
C GLY A 19 50.14 61.79 -17.45
N LEU A 20 50.47 60.77 -18.26
CA LEU A 20 51.40 60.91 -19.37
C LEU A 20 50.86 61.86 -20.46
N ALA A 21 49.57 61.75 -20.80
CA ALA A 21 48.94 62.65 -21.76
C ALA A 21 48.95 64.11 -21.27
N TYR A 22 48.71 64.34 -19.98
CA TYR A 22 48.81 65.66 -19.35
C TYR A 22 50.23 66.23 -19.41
N SER A 23 51.25 65.39 -19.18
CA SER A 23 52.66 65.81 -19.22
C SER A 23 53.15 66.21 -20.62
N ILE A 24 52.53 65.70 -21.69
CA ILE A 24 52.97 65.92 -23.08
C ILE A 24 52.26 67.13 -23.68
N SER A 25 50.96 67.29 -23.43
CA SER A 25 50.16 68.36 -24.03
C SER A 25 49.13 68.90 -23.05
N THR A 26 49.25 70.18 -22.70
CA THR A 26 48.28 70.94 -21.90
C THR A 26 47.33 71.78 -22.75
N ASP A 27 47.50 71.74 -24.07
CA ASP A 27 46.70 72.54 -24.99
C ASP A 27 45.24 72.09 -25.02
N GLU A 28 44.37 73.04 -25.36
CA GLU A 28 42.94 72.80 -25.53
C GLU A 28 42.61 72.46 -26.98
N TYR A 29 41.71 71.49 -27.16
CA TYR A 29 41.21 71.11 -28.47
C TYR A 29 39.70 71.28 -28.51
N THR A 30 39.26 72.21 -29.37
CA THR A 30 37.85 72.47 -29.62
C THR A 30 37.31 71.56 -30.71
N LYS A 31 36.25 70.82 -30.40
CA LYS A 31 35.52 70.00 -31.39
C LYS A 31 34.03 70.30 -31.32
N GLN A 32 33.42 70.51 -32.49
CA GLN A 32 31.99 70.74 -32.60
C GLN A 32 31.28 69.40 -32.83
N PHE A 33 30.39 69.03 -31.91
CA PHE A 33 29.55 67.84 -32.01
C PHE A 33 28.09 68.23 -31.79
N PHE A 34 27.18 67.83 -32.69
CA PHE A 34 25.73 68.06 -32.56
C PHE A 34 25.36 69.52 -32.20
N GLY A 35 26.05 70.50 -32.81
CA GLY A 35 25.82 71.93 -32.56
C GLY A 35 26.40 72.49 -31.26
N ILE A 36 26.97 71.65 -30.39
CA ILE A 36 27.65 72.04 -29.15
C ILE A 36 29.16 72.14 -29.43
N THR A 37 29.76 73.28 -29.12
CA THR A 37 31.22 73.47 -29.16
C THR A 37 31.82 73.01 -27.83
N LEU A 38 32.49 71.87 -27.82
CA LEU A 38 33.19 71.37 -26.65
C LEU A 38 34.67 71.74 -26.75
N ASN A 39 35.11 72.61 -25.85
CA ASN A 39 36.52 72.94 -25.68
C ASN A 39 37.06 72.15 -24.48
N LEU A 40 37.88 71.13 -24.74
CA LEU A 40 38.46 70.27 -23.70
C LEU A 40 39.96 70.11 -23.94
N PRO A 41 40.78 70.03 -22.87
CA PRO A 41 42.19 69.68 -22.98
C PRO A 41 42.43 68.36 -23.71
N ILE A 42 43.52 68.28 -24.47
CA ILE A 42 43.88 67.09 -25.27
C ILE A 42 43.96 65.82 -24.40
N TYR A 43 44.49 65.92 -23.17
CA TYR A 43 44.59 64.77 -22.27
C TYR A 43 43.22 64.18 -21.87
N ILE A 44 42.16 65.00 -21.83
CA ILE A 44 40.79 64.53 -21.59
C ILE A 44 40.28 63.78 -22.82
N TRP A 45 40.51 64.33 -24.02
CA TRP A 45 40.14 63.67 -25.27
C TRP A 45 40.80 62.31 -25.45
N VAL A 46 42.07 62.16 -25.04
CA VAL A 46 42.80 60.88 -25.06
C VAL A 46 42.27 59.89 -24.01
N SER A 47 41.78 60.39 -22.88
CA SER A 47 41.28 59.55 -21.77
C SER A 47 39.87 59.01 -22.00
N ILE A 48 39.02 59.73 -22.73
CA ILE A 48 37.61 59.35 -22.97
C ILE A 48 37.45 57.94 -23.59
N PRO A 49 38.14 57.58 -24.69
CA PRO A 49 38.02 56.24 -25.27
C PRO A 49 38.36 55.11 -24.29
N MET A 50 39.37 55.32 -23.43
CA MET A 50 39.74 54.34 -22.40
C MET A 50 38.63 54.16 -21.37
N VAL A 51 38.04 55.25 -20.90
CA VAL A 51 36.92 55.21 -19.95
C VAL A 51 35.73 54.46 -20.53
N ILE A 52 35.42 54.69 -21.80
CA ILE A 52 34.35 53.99 -22.51
C ILE A 52 34.62 52.47 -22.55
N ILE A 53 35.82 52.05 -22.96
CA ILE A 53 36.20 50.62 -23.03
C ILE A 53 36.09 49.95 -21.65
N PHE A 54 36.54 50.63 -20.59
CA PHE A 54 36.43 50.11 -19.23
C PHE A 54 34.98 49.92 -18.80
N ILE A 55 34.11 50.91 -19.03
CA ILE A 55 32.68 50.80 -18.71
C ILE A 55 32.05 49.63 -19.50
N THR A 56 32.34 49.53 -20.80
CA THR A 56 31.86 48.41 -21.63
C THR A 56 32.32 47.06 -21.09
N SER A 57 33.58 46.95 -20.65
CA SER A 57 34.10 45.72 -20.06
C SER A 57 33.41 45.35 -18.74
N LEU A 58 33.12 46.34 -17.88
CA LEU A 58 32.37 46.14 -16.64
C LEU A 58 30.95 45.64 -16.94
N LEU A 59 30.26 46.28 -17.89
CA LEU A 59 28.92 45.87 -18.31
C LEU A 59 28.93 44.45 -18.87
N HIS A 60 29.91 44.10 -19.70
CA HIS A 60 30.06 42.75 -20.23
C HIS A 60 30.27 41.72 -19.10
N MET A 61 31.14 41.99 -18.13
CA MET A 61 31.35 41.10 -16.99
C MET A 61 30.10 40.95 -16.12
N ILE A 62 29.37 42.03 -15.84
CA ILE A 62 28.11 41.99 -15.10
C ILE A 62 27.07 41.15 -15.86
N TYR A 63 26.96 41.31 -17.17
CA TYR A 63 26.05 40.55 -18.01
C TYR A 63 26.35 39.04 -17.97
N TYR A 64 27.61 38.63 -18.16
CA TYR A 64 27.97 37.21 -18.10
C TYR A 64 27.90 36.64 -16.68
N GLY A 65 28.26 37.43 -15.67
CA GLY A 65 28.15 37.03 -14.26
C GLY A 65 26.70 36.77 -13.85
N THR A 66 25.78 37.68 -14.20
CA THR A 66 24.35 37.50 -13.94
C THR A 66 23.77 36.32 -14.73
N LYS A 67 24.13 36.17 -16.01
CA LYS A 67 23.72 35.01 -16.83
C LYS A 67 24.17 33.68 -16.21
N LEU A 68 25.41 33.59 -15.74
CA LEU A 68 25.94 32.39 -15.09
C LEU A 68 25.24 32.12 -13.76
N TYR A 69 25.01 33.16 -12.95
CA TYR A 69 24.28 33.05 -11.69
C TYR A 69 22.86 32.50 -11.90
N PHE A 70 22.10 33.02 -12.88
CA PHE A 70 20.78 32.49 -13.19
C PHE A 70 20.83 31.05 -13.71
N LYS A 71 21.85 30.69 -14.52
CA LYS A 71 22.03 29.31 -15.00
C LYS A 71 22.31 28.35 -13.85
N ALA A 72 23.15 28.74 -12.89
CA ALA A 72 23.45 27.96 -11.69
C ALA A 72 22.22 27.86 -10.77
N LYS A 73 21.48 28.95 -10.57
CA LYS A 73 20.25 28.95 -9.75
C LYS A 73 19.18 28.03 -10.34
N ARG A 74 18.98 28.03 -11.66
CA ARG A 74 18.06 27.10 -12.34
C ARG A 74 18.50 25.64 -12.16
N TRP A 75 19.79 25.36 -12.30
CA TRP A 75 20.33 24.03 -12.06
C TRP A 75 20.10 23.55 -10.63
N ASN A 76 20.41 24.37 -9.63
CA ASN A 76 20.20 24.00 -8.22
C ASN A 76 18.73 23.73 -7.92
N LYS A 77 17.80 24.51 -8.51
CA LYS A 77 16.37 24.26 -8.36
C LYS A 77 15.92 22.94 -9.00
N ASP A 78 16.46 22.59 -10.16
CA ASP A 78 16.20 21.29 -10.79
C ASP A 78 16.79 20.13 -9.98
N VAL A 79 17.96 20.31 -9.36
CA VAL A 79 18.58 19.31 -8.46
C VAL A 79 17.71 19.07 -7.22
N GLU A 80 17.19 20.12 -6.59
CA GLU A 80 16.26 19.96 -5.46
C GLU A 80 14.96 19.27 -5.90
N THR A 81 14.45 19.60 -7.08
CA THR A 81 13.27 18.93 -7.66
C THR A 81 13.54 17.45 -7.92
N LEU A 82 14.74 17.10 -8.39
CA LEU A 82 15.17 15.72 -8.59
C LEU A 82 15.28 14.96 -7.26
N LYS A 83 15.83 15.58 -6.22
CA LYS A 83 15.86 14.98 -4.87
C LYS A 83 14.46 14.68 -4.36
N ASP A 84 13.51 15.59 -4.56
CA ASP A 84 12.11 15.36 -4.23
C ASP A 84 11.52 14.18 -5.03
N ALA A 85 11.78 14.10 -6.34
CA ALA A 85 11.33 12.99 -7.18
C ALA A 85 11.87 11.64 -6.72
N LEU A 86 13.17 11.56 -6.43
CA LEU A 86 13.81 10.36 -5.90
C LEU A 86 13.21 9.96 -4.55
N TYR A 87 12.97 10.92 -3.67
CA TYR A 87 12.38 10.68 -2.35
C TYR A 87 11.00 10.03 -2.47
N TRP A 88 10.14 10.57 -3.34
CA TRP A 88 8.80 10.03 -3.57
C TRP A 88 8.81 8.69 -4.31
N SER A 89 9.78 8.48 -5.20
CA SER A 89 9.98 7.20 -5.89
C SER A 89 10.43 6.08 -4.92
N ILE A 90 11.27 6.38 -3.93
CA ILE A 90 11.65 5.45 -2.85
C ILE A 90 10.42 5.05 -2.02
N LEU A 91 9.53 6.00 -1.73
CA LEU A 91 8.28 5.76 -1.01
C LEU A 91 7.18 5.13 -1.88
N LYS A 92 7.53 4.58 -3.06
CA LYS A 92 6.62 3.95 -4.02
C LYS A 92 5.41 4.83 -4.39
N GLN A 93 5.56 6.16 -4.33
CA GLN A 93 4.53 7.15 -4.66
C GLN A 93 5.08 8.12 -5.72
N PRO A 94 5.33 7.68 -6.95
CA PRO A 94 5.88 8.58 -7.97
C PRO A 94 4.91 9.75 -8.21
N THR A 95 5.42 10.98 -8.11
CA THR A 95 4.64 12.20 -8.32
C THR A 95 5.22 12.98 -9.49
N LYS A 96 4.37 13.64 -10.27
CA LYS A 96 4.83 14.46 -11.41
C LYS A 96 5.60 15.69 -10.93
N HIS A 97 6.82 15.84 -11.42
CA HIS A 97 7.66 17.01 -11.13
C HIS A 97 7.87 17.90 -12.37
N LYS A 98 8.01 19.21 -12.15
CA LYS A 98 8.26 20.19 -13.22
C LYS A 98 9.70 20.68 -13.15
N TYR A 99 10.51 20.27 -14.12
CA TYR A 99 11.89 20.71 -14.29
C TYR A 99 11.96 21.94 -15.20
N ILE A 100 12.91 22.83 -14.93
CA ILE A 100 13.15 24.06 -15.69
C ILE A 100 13.93 23.77 -16.96
N LYS A 101 14.97 22.91 -16.89
CA LYS A 101 15.74 22.49 -18.06
C LYS A 101 15.14 21.25 -18.71
N ASP A 102 14.99 21.30 -20.03
CA ASP A 102 14.45 20.18 -20.81
C ASP A 102 15.33 18.93 -20.73
N ASP A 103 16.66 19.06 -20.69
CA ASP A 103 17.58 17.92 -20.55
C ASP A 103 17.33 17.14 -19.24
N MET A 104 17.10 17.86 -18.14
CA MET A 104 16.79 17.25 -16.85
C MET A 104 15.39 16.64 -16.89
N LYS A 105 14.42 17.34 -17.48
CA LYS A 105 13.04 16.86 -17.62
C LYS A 105 12.99 15.52 -18.35
N ASN A 106 13.68 15.41 -19.48
CA ASN A 106 13.66 14.21 -20.32
C ASN A 106 14.27 12.99 -19.61
N SER A 107 15.27 13.23 -18.77
CA SER A 107 15.96 12.16 -18.03
C SER A 107 15.20 11.77 -16.75
N ALA A 108 14.63 12.74 -16.04
CA ALA A 108 14.02 12.53 -14.73
C ALA A 108 12.53 12.19 -14.78
N SER A 109 11.86 12.41 -15.92
CA SER A 109 10.43 12.06 -16.11
C SER A 109 10.14 10.57 -15.92
N ILE A 110 11.13 9.70 -16.11
CA ILE A 110 11.00 8.27 -15.83
C ILE A 110 10.67 8.00 -14.34
N LEU A 111 11.16 8.86 -13.43
CA LEU A 111 10.88 8.74 -11.99
C LEU A 111 9.41 9.02 -11.66
N ASP A 112 8.68 9.70 -12.55
CA ASP A 112 7.24 9.91 -12.40
C ASP A 112 6.44 8.62 -12.69
N MET A 113 7.09 7.57 -13.22
CA MET A 113 6.46 6.30 -13.61
C MET A 113 7.10 5.07 -12.96
N CYS A 114 8.19 5.24 -12.19
CA CYS A 114 8.95 4.15 -11.61
C CYS A 114 9.17 4.34 -10.12
N SER A 115 9.20 3.23 -9.38
CA SER A 115 9.66 3.16 -7.99
C SER A 115 11.09 2.64 -7.93
N ILE A 116 11.90 3.22 -7.05
CA ILE A 116 13.29 2.80 -6.84
C ILE A 116 13.37 1.79 -5.70
N GLU A 117 14.06 0.68 -5.94
CA GLU A 117 14.46 -0.26 -4.91
C GLU A 117 15.96 -0.14 -4.67
N THR A 118 16.37 -0.13 -3.40
CA THR A 118 17.76 0.08 -3.00
C THR A 118 18.34 -1.14 -2.30
N ASN A 119 19.47 -1.64 -2.79
CA ASN A 119 20.13 -2.84 -2.26
C ASN A 119 21.40 -2.53 -1.44
N GLY A 120 21.60 -1.28 -0.99
CA GLY A 120 22.85 -0.81 -0.36
C GLY A 120 22.71 -0.13 1.01
N SER A 121 23.85 0.33 1.56
CA SER A 121 23.92 1.18 2.75
C SER A 121 23.47 2.61 2.44
N ALA A 122 22.87 3.27 3.43
CA ALA A 122 22.43 4.67 3.33
C ALA A 122 23.54 5.66 3.78
N GLU A 123 24.76 5.17 4.01
CA GLU A 123 25.91 5.99 4.43
C GLU A 123 26.22 7.12 3.44
N GLY A 124 26.37 8.32 3.99
CA GLY A 124 26.68 9.53 3.21
C GLY A 124 25.48 10.15 2.48
N LEU A 125 24.28 9.58 2.58
CA LEU A 125 23.06 10.19 2.05
C LEU A 125 22.52 11.28 2.98
N ASP A 126 21.72 12.19 2.40
CA ASP A 126 20.97 13.16 3.19
C ASP A 126 20.00 12.45 4.15
N ASN A 127 19.84 12.99 5.35
CA ASN A 127 19.02 12.43 6.43
C ASN A 127 17.57 12.15 5.97
N ARG A 128 17.04 12.93 5.03
CA ARG A 128 15.70 12.68 4.47
C ARG A 128 15.61 11.36 3.71
N PHE A 129 16.63 11.01 2.93
CA PHE A 129 16.70 9.73 2.22
C PHE A 129 16.94 8.57 3.17
N VAL A 130 17.83 8.73 4.14
CA VAL A 130 18.12 7.71 5.16
C VAL A 130 16.82 7.28 5.86
N ARG A 131 16.01 8.23 6.33
CA ARG A 131 14.71 7.94 6.97
C ARG A 131 13.73 7.23 6.05
N ALA A 132 13.63 7.65 4.78
CA ALA A 132 12.75 6.98 3.82
C ALA A 132 13.17 5.53 3.59
N LEU A 133 14.47 5.28 3.49
CA LEU A 133 15.03 3.94 3.33
C LEU A 133 14.83 3.06 4.57
N GLU A 134 14.99 3.62 5.77
CA GLU A 134 14.70 2.91 7.02
C GLU A 134 13.23 2.50 7.12
N ILE A 135 12.31 3.41 6.75
CA ILE A 135 10.87 3.10 6.70
C ILE A 135 10.61 1.95 5.72
N VAL A 136 11.12 2.04 4.49
CA VAL A 136 10.93 1.00 3.48
C VAL A 136 11.53 -0.33 3.93
N LYS A 137 12.75 -0.32 4.46
CA LYS A 137 13.43 -1.55 4.93
C LYS A 137 12.69 -2.21 6.07
N GLY A 138 12.26 -1.47 7.08
CA GLY A 138 11.57 -2.09 8.21
C GLY A 138 10.14 -2.53 7.88
N ILE A 139 9.43 -1.86 6.97
CA ILE A 139 8.15 -2.37 6.43
C ILE A 139 8.39 -3.68 5.66
N ASN A 140 9.40 -3.72 4.78
CA ASN A 140 9.72 -4.92 4.02
C ASN A 140 10.23 -6.08 4.90
N SER A 141 10.80 -5.79 6.08
CA SER A 141 11.20 -6.80 7.05
C SER A 141 10.04 -7.32 7.92
N GLY A 142 8.80 -6.89 7.66
CA GLY A 142 7.61 -7.33 8.40
C GLY A 142 7.28 -6.53 9.65
N ASN A 143 8.00 -5.45 9.95
CA ASN A 143 7.72 -4.61 11.12
C ASN A 143 6.67 -3.55 10.79
N TYR A 144 5.79 -3.26 11.74
CA TYR A 144 4.95 -2.07 11.68
C TYR A 144 5.78 -0.83 12.00
N ILE A 145 5.71 0.19 11.14
CA ILE A 145 6.38 1.48 11.36
C ILE A 145 5.34 2.58 11.36
N GLU A 146 5.28 3.33 12.46
CA GLU A 146 4.47 4.52 12.54
C GLU A 146 5.09 5.67 11.72
N ILE A 147 4.40 6.09 10.67
CA ILE A 147 4.79 7.25 9.87
C ILE A 147 4.36 8.53 10.61
N LYS A 148 5.26 9.06 11.45
CA LYS A 148 5.01 10.25 12.29
C LYS A 148 4.85 11.55 11.50
N ASP A 149 5.41 11.62 10.29
CA ASP A 149 5.32 12.82 9.46
C ASP A 149 3.93 12.95 8.82
N LYS A 150 3.16 13.93 9.30
CA LYS A 150 1.81 14.24 8.81
C LYS A 150 1.78 14.62 7.33
N ASN A 151 2.86 15.19 6.78
CA ASN A 151 2.93 15.54 5.36
C ASN A 151 3.11 14.30 4.48
N ILE A 152 3.86 13.30 4.95
CA ILE A 152 3.99 12.01 4.28
C ILE A 152 2.65 11.29 4.32
N LYS A 153 2.04 11.17 5.51
CA LYS A 153 0.76 10.46 5.70
C LYS A 153 -0.37 11.01 4.83
N LYS A 154 -0.41 12.33 4.58
CA LYS A 154 -1.42 12.96 3.71
C LYS A 154 -1.18 12.74 2.22
N ARG A 155 0.06 12.47 1.81
CA ARG A 155 0.44 12.40 0.38
C ARG A 155 0.55 10.98 -0.14
N LEU A 156 0.76 10.00 0.74
CA LEU A 156 0.70 8.60 0.38
C LEU A 156 -0.76 8.18 0.18
N SER A 157 -1.06 7.59 -0.97
CA SER A 157 -2.41 7.07 -1.25
C SER A 157 -2.68 5.79 -0.46
N SER A 158 -3.94 5.53 -0.13
CA SER A 158 -4.38 4.25 0.46
C SER A 158 -3.93 3.03 -0.34
N ASN A 159 -3.86 3.17 -1.67
CA ASN A 159 -3.45 2.10 -2.59
C ASN A 159 -1.92 1.98 -2.74
N ASN A 160 -1.14 2.72 -1.95
CA ASN A 160 0.32 2.64 -2.01
C ASN A 160 0.78 1.27 -1.48
N PRO A 161 1.64 0.52 -2.19
CA PRO A 161 2.10 -0.79 -1.76
C PRO A 161 2.75 -0.81 -0.37
N LEU A 162 3.47 0.25 0.02
CA LEU A 162 4.07 0.37 1.35
C LEU A 162 3.01 0.56 2.45
N ILE A 163 1.93 1.29 2.18
CA ILE A 163 0.83 1.47 3.15
C ILE A 163 0.09 0.16 3.35
N ILE A 164 -0.18 -0.54 2.25
CA ILE A 164 -0.83 -1.86 2.27
C ILE A 164 0.02 -2.82 3.11
N GLN A 165 1.31 -2.95 2.78
CA GLN A 165 2.22 -3.84 3.51
C GLN A 165 2.36 -3.44 4.98
N ASN A 166 2.47 -2.15 5.29
CA ASN A 166 2.60 -1.68 6.68
C ASN A 166 1.32 -1.94 7.49
N SER A 167 0.15 -1.82 6.87
CA SER A 167 -1.14 -2.17 7.48
C SER A 167 -1.22 -3.67 7.77
N ILE A 168 -0.79 -4.51 6.82
CA ILE A 168 -0.71 -5.96 7.01
C ILE A 168 0.26 -6.31 8.14
N ASN A 169 1.43 -5.67 8.19
CA ASN A 169 2.38 -5.85 9.29
C ASN A 169 1.77 -5.46 10.65
N ARG A 170 0.97 -4.38 10.69
CA ARG A 170 0.27 -3.97 11.92
C ARG A 170 -0.72 -5.04 12.38
N LEU A 171 -1.49 -5.62 11.47
CA LEU A 171 -2.43 -6.72 11.77
C LEU A 171 -1.73 -7.94 12.40
N ASN A 172 -0.45 -8.17 12.09
CA ASN A 172 0.31 -9.26 12.70
C ASN A 172 0.76 -8.97 14.14
N SER A 173 0.84 -7.70 14.53
CA SER A 173 1.34 -7.26 15.84
C SER A 173 0.25 -6.76 16.79
N ASP A 174 -0.89 -6.32 16.26
CA ASP A 174 -1.95 -5.60 16.97
C ASP A 174 -3.30 -6.21 16.58
N ASP A 175 -3.84 -7.10 17.42
CA ASP A 175 -5.12 -7.77 17.17
C ASP A 175 -6.31 -6.79 17.25
N GLU A 176 -6.21 -5.68 17.99
CA GLU A 176 -7.27 -4.65 18.07
C GLU A 176 -7.40 -3.87 16.75
N PHE A 177 -6.30 -3.76 15.99
CA PHE A 177 -6.31 -3.09 14.69
C PHE A 177 -7.24 -3.78 13.67
N ALA A 178 -7.42 -5.09 13.76
CA ALA A 178 -8.34 -5.81 12.87
C ALA A 178 -9.77 -5.25 13.00
N GLU A 179 -10.26 -5.01 14.21
CA GLU A 179 -11.57 -4.38 14.42
C GLU A 179 -11.66 -2.96 13.86
N GLU A 180 -10.59 -2.17 13.99
CA GLU A 180 -10.51 -0.82 13.43
C GLU A 180 -10.69 -0.84 11.91
N VAL A 181 -10.00 -1.78 11.24
CA VAL A 181 -10.08 -1.99 9.79
C VAL A 181 -11.50 -2.40 9.39
N LEU A 182 -12.11 -3.36 10.11
CA LEU A 182 -13.47 -3.83 9.81
C LEU A 182 -14.53 -2.75 9.96
N ARG A 183 -14.39 -1.84 10.94
CA ARG A 183 -15.31 -0.69 11.13
C ARG A 183 -15.20 0.34 10.00
N SER A 184 -14.02 0.47 9.39
CA SER A 184 -13.73 1.50 8.39
C SER A 184 -13.27 0.91 7.06
N LYS A 185 -13.89 -0.20 6.63
CA LYS A 185 -13.47 -0.99 5.45
C LYS A 185 -13.25 -0.17 4.17
N GLU A 186 -14.02 0.89 3.97
CA GLU A 186 -13.92 1.77 2.79
C GLU A 186 -12.63 2.62 2.76
N SER A 187 -11.97 2.79 3.91
CA SER A 187 -10.72 3.55 4.03
C SER A 187 -9.47 2.72 3.73
N PHE A 188 -9.62 1.41 3.56
CA PHE A 188 -8.51 0.47 3.37
C PHE A 188 -8.58 -0.20 2.00
N ASP A 189 -7.42 -0.63 1.52
CA ASP A 189 -7.35 -1.49 0.34
C ASP A 189 -7.98 -2.85 0.64
N LYS A 190 -8.59 -3.46 -0.39
CA LYS A 190 -9.27 -4.75 -0.27
C LYS A 190 -8.35 -5.82 0.33
N SER A 191 -7.08 -5.87 -0.07
CA SER A 191 -6.11 -6.85 0.45
C SER A 191 -5.89 -6.75 1.96
N VAL A 192 -5.94 -5.53 2.52
CA VAL A 192 -5.83 -5.29 3.96
C VAL A 192 -7.09 -5.73 4.67
N VAL A 193 -8.27 -5.47 4.09
CA VAL A 193 -9.55 -5.89 4.64
C VAL A 193 -9.67 -7.41 4.68
N ASP A 194 -9.30 -8.08 3.58
CA ASP A 194 -9.32 -9.56 3.49
C ASP A 194 -8.37 -10.18 4.53
N SER A 195 -7.17 -9.62 4.69
CA SER A 195 -6.21 -10.04 5.73
C SER A 195 -6.74 -9.79 7.15
N ALA A 196 -7.45 -8.68 7.37
CA ALA A 196 -8.05 -8.35 8.65
C ALA A 196 -9.21 -9.28 9.00
N LEU A 197 -10.07 -9.64 8.04
CA LEU A 197 -11.16 -10.61 8.22
C LEU A 197 -10.61 -11.97 8.63
N GLU A 198 -9.63 -12.48 7.88
CA GLU A 198 -8.98 -13.75 8.20
C GLU A 198 -8.40 -13.76 9.61
N ARG A 199 -7.62 -12.72 9.96
CA ARG A 199 -7.00 -12.62 11.29
C ARG A 199 -8.05 -12.51 12.39
N PHE A 200 -9.07 -11.68 12.17
CA PHE A 200 -10.16 -11.46 13.11
C PHE A 200 -10.90 -12.77 13.41
N PHE A 201 -11.39 -13.49 12.41
CA PHE A 201 -12.15 -14.73 12.62
C PHE A 201 -11.29 -15.90 13.12
N THR A 202 -9.98 -15.87 12.90
CA THR A 202 -9.05 -16.87 13.44
C THR A 202 -8.82 -16.69 14.95
N ASN A 203 -8.96 -15.48 15.50
CA ASN A 203 -8.61 -15.21 16.90
C ASN A 203 -9.82 -14.78 17.77
N ALA A 204 -10.87 -14.22 17.17
CA ALA A 204 -12.00 -13.64 17.89
C ALA A 204 -12.78 -14.68 18.70
N ASN A 205 -13.39 -14.23 19.81
CA ASN A 205 -14.35 -15.02 20.56
C ASN A 205 -15.71 -15.04 19.86
N LEU A 206 -16.62 -15.92 20.30
CA LEU A 206 -17.93 -16.07 19.65
C LEU A 206 -18.77 -14.80 19.66
N GLU A 207 -18.75 -14.01 20.73
CA GLU A 207 -19.50 -12.74 20.81
C GLU A 207 -19.08 -11.77 19.70
N ASN A 208 -17.77 -11.60 19.51
CA ASN A 208 -17.19 -10.75 18.48
C ASN A 208 -17.44 -11.30 17.08
N ILE A 209 -17.33 -12.62 16.89
CA ILE A 209 -17.67 -13.27 15.61
C ILE A 209 -19.12 -12.96 15.23
N LEU A 210 -20.06 -13.18 16.16
CA LEU A 210 -21.49 -12.94 15.91
C LEU A 210 -21.81 -11.48 15.63
N LYS A 211 -21.07 -10.53 16.23
CA LYS A 211 -21.21 -9.09 15.96
C LYS A 211 -20.87 -8.73 14.51
N TYR A 212 -19.90 -9.40 13.91
CA TYR A 212 -19.44 -9.17 12.53
C TYR A 212 -19.86 -10.27 11.56
N ILE A 213 -20.88 -11.06 11.90
CA ILE A 213 -21.33 -12.23 11.13
C ILE A 213 -21.74 -11.90 9.70
N THR A 214 -22.20 -10.68 9.44
CA THR A 214 -22.57 -10.21 8.09
C THR A 214 -21.39 -10.03 7.14
N LEU A 215 -20.17 -10.02 7.68
CA LEU A 215 -18.92 -9.97 6.90
C LEU A 215 -18.24 -11.35 6.82
N LEU A 216 -18.84 -12.38 7.40
CA LEU A 216 -18.29 -13.73 7.40
C LEU A 216 -18.49 -14.38 6.03
N ASP A 217 -17.46 -15.05 5.54
CA ASP A 217 -17.50 -15.91 4.36
C ASP A 217 -17.29 -17.37 4.76
N MET A 218 -17.48 -18.28 3.80
CA MET A 218 -17.35 -19.72 4.03
C MET A 218 -15.92 -20.13 4.42
N ASP A 219 -14.91 -19.50 3.82
CA ASP A 219 -13.51 -19.80 4.12
C ASP A 219 -13.15 -19.46 5.57
N ASN A 220 -13.59 -18.31 6.08
CA ASN A 220 -13.37 -17.94 7.48
C ASN A 220 -14.27 -18.74 8.42
N PHE A 221 -15.49 -19.10 8.00
CA PHE A 221 -16.34 -20.00 8.78
C PHE A 221 -15.69 -21.36 9.01
N TYR A 222 -15.06 -21.94 7.99
CA TYR A 222 -14.31 -23.17 8.12
C TYR A 222 -13.15 -23.07 9.12
N LYS A 223 -12.43 -21.94 9.14
CA LYS A 223 -11.38 -21.70 10.15
C LYS A 223 -11.96 -21.69 11.56
N ILE A 224 -13.16 -21.14 11.74
CA ILE A 224 -13.87 -21.18 13.02
C ILE A 224 -14.22 -22.63 13.40
N LEU A 225 -14.72 -23.44 12.46
CA LEU A 225 -14.98 -24.87 12.72
C LEU A 225 -13.70 -25.62 13.08
N ASP A 226 -12.59 -25.36 12.39
CA ASP A 226 -11.31 -26.00 12.67
C ASP A 226 -10.79 -25.64 14.06
N ARG A 227 -11.00 -24.40 14.55
CA ARG A 227 -10.70 -24.01 15.94
C ARG A 227 -11.48 -24.84 16.94
N VAL A 228 -12.79 -25.01 16.71
CA VAL A 228 -13.68 -25.81 17.56
C VAL A 228 -13.24 -27.27 17.58
N ASP A 229 -12.90 -27.82 16.41
CA ASP A 229 -12.43 -29.20 16.26
C ASP A 229 -11.07 -29.42 16.93
N ASN A 230 -10.17 -28.43 16.91
CA ASN A 230 -8.90 -28.43 17.62
C ASN A 230 -9.03 -28.26 19.15
N GLY A 231 -10.26 -28.21 19.67
CA GLY A 231 -10.56 -28.23 21.10
C GLY A 231 -10.81 -26.86 21.73
N GLU A 232 -10.81 -25.78 20.95
CA GLU A 232 -11.11 -24.44 21.46
C GLU A 232 -12.58 -24.36 21.93
N LYS A 233 -12.78 -23.77 23.11
CA LYS A 233 -14.12 -23.62 23.72
C LYS A 233 -14.74 -22.29 23.32
N LEU A 234 -15.18 -22.19 22.06
CA LEU A 234 -15.87 -21.00 21.55
C LEU A 234 -17.31 -20.86 22.05
N GLY A 235 -17.87 -21.87 22.72
CA GLY A 235 -19.26 -21.79 23.22
C GLY A 235 -20.31 -22.02 22.15
N PHE A 236 -20.00 -22.85 21.14
CA PHE A 236 -20.97 -23.28 20.13
C PHE A 236 -22.19 -23.94 20.81
N ASN A 237 -23.34 -23.27 20.70
CA ASN A 237 -24.64 -23.75 21.14
C ASN A 237 -25.64 -23.67 19.96
N GLU A 238 -26.85 -24.19 20.16
CA GLU A 238 -27.90 -24.23 19.13
C GLU A 238 -28.17 -22.84 18.52
N GLU A 239 -28.33 -21.82 19.35
CA GLU A 239 -28.60 -20.45 18.91
C GLU A 239 -27.45 -19.84 18.08
N ALA A 240 -26.19 -20.12 18.45
CA ALA A 240 -25.04 -19.63 17.71
C ALA A 240 -24.92 -20.31 16.34
N ILE A 241 -25.15 -21.62 16.29
CA ILE A 241 -25.12 -22.39 15.04
C ILE A 241 -26.23 -21.90 14.10
N ASP A 242 -27.43 -21.69 14.63
CA ASP A 242 -28.54 -21.09 13.86
C ASP A 242 -28.17 -19.73 13.26
N LYS A 243 -27.44 -18.88 14.00
CA LYS A 243 -26.99 -17.59 13.47
C LYS A 243 -26.02 -17.76 12.29
N PHE A 244 -25.10 -18.73 12.35
CA PHE A 244 -24.18 -19.00 11.25
C PHE A 244 -24.89 -19.53 10.01
N VAL A 245 -25.77 -20.52 10.17
CA VAL A 245 -26.53 -21.12 9.06
C VAL A 245 -27.44 -20.09 8.38
N ASN A 246 -28.01 -19.16 9.14
CA ASN A 246 -28.87 -18.11 8.56
C ASN A 246 -28.07 -16.96 7.90
N ALA A 247 -26.79 -16.79 8.26
CA ALA A 247 -25.96 -15.69 7.73
C ALA A 247 -25.19 -16.08 6.46
N LEU A 248 -24.99 -17.37 6.23
CA LEU A 248 -24.20 -17.93 5.15
C LEU A 248 -25.10 -18.77 4.23
N ASP A 249 -24.75 -18.83 2.95
CA ASP A 249 -25.44 -19.70 1.99
C ASP A 249 -24.77 -21.08 2.01
N PHE A 250 -25.37 -22.02 2.75
CA PHE A 250 -24.82 -23.35 2.93
C PHE A 250 -25.11 -24.24 1.71
N GLU A 251 -24.07 -24.95 1.27
CA GLU A 251 -24.19 -26.09 0.39
C GLU A 251 -24.23 -27.42 1.18
N CYS A 252 -24.53 -28.52 0.49
CA CYS A 252 -24.59 -29.84 1.12
C CYS A 252 -23.28 -30.19 1.87
N GLU A 253 -22.12 -29.86 1.29
CA GLU A 253 -20.81 -30.11 1.91
C GLU A 253 -20.62 -29.31 3.21
N ASP A 254 -21.22 -28.13 3.30
CA ASP A 254 -21.14 -27.25 4.47
C ASP A 254 -21.93 -27.80 5.64
N TYR A 255 -23.16 -28.27 5.36
CA TYR A 255 -23.97 -28.98 6.34
C TYR A 255 -23.25 -30.25 6.82
N MET A 256 -22.63 -31.00 5.91
CA MET A 256 -21.84 -32.18 6.27
C MET A 256 -20.68 -31.81 7.22
N ARG A 257 -19.88 -30.80 6.88
CA ARG A 257 -18.75 -30.37 7.72
C ARG A 257 -19.21 -29.84 9.08
N LEU A 258 -20.30 -29.07 9.11
CA LEU A 258 -20.91 -28.58 10.33
C LEU A 258 -21.37 -29.76 11.20
N SER A 259 -22.05 -30.76 10.63
CA SER A 259 -22.59 -31.91 11.38
C SER A 259 -21.50 -32.70 12.11
N ILE A 260 -20.36 -32.89 11.46
CA ILE A 260 -19.20 -33.59 12.04
C ILE A 260 -18.66 -32.81 13.24
N THR A 261 -18.60 -31.48 13.12
CA THR A 261 -18.12 -30.59 14.19
C THR A 261 -19.10 -30.58 15.36
N THR A 262 -20.39 -30.39 15.10
CA THR A 262 -21.43 -30.30 16.14
C THR A 262 -21.64 -31.62 16.85
N MET A 263 -21.46 -32.76 16.17
CA MET A 263 -21.59 -34.09 16.77
C MET A 263 -20.61 -34.32 17.92
N LYS A 264 -19.42 -33.71 17.87
CA LYS A 264 -18.42 -33.77 18.94
C LYS A 264 -18.71 -32.82 20.11
N LYS A 265 -19.59 -31.83 19.92
CA LYS A 265 -19.79 -30.71 20.87
C LYS A 265 -21.18 -30.67 21.49
N LEU A 266 -22.20 -31.08 20.76
CA LEU A 266 -23.59 -31.09 21.20
C LEU A 266 -24.02 -32.48 21.63
N LYS A 267 -25.06 -32.53 22.48
CA LYS A 267 -25.71 -33.79 22.83
C LYS A 267 -26.48 -34.34 21.63
N PRO A 268 -26.53 -35.67 21.42
CA PRO A 268 -27.18 -36.27 20.26
C PRO A 268 -28.62 -35.78 20.01
N GLN A 269 -29.45 -35.72 21.05
CA GLN A 269 -30.84 -35.27 20.91
C GLN A 269 -30.96 -33.82 20.39
N VAL A 270 -30.10 -32.92 20.88
CA VAL A 270 -30.09 -31.52 20.47
C VAL A 270 -29.61 -31.41 19.03
N ASN A 271 -28.53 -32.11 18.67
CA ASN A 271 -27.98 -32.08 17.32
C ASN A 271 -28.96 -32.67 16.28
N ILE A 272 -29.63 -33.78 16.61
CA ILE A 272 -30.70 -34.38 15.79
C ILE A 272 -31.83 -33.39 15.54
N ALA A 273 -32.35 -32.76 16.60
CA ALA A 273 -33.42 -31.77 16.46
C ALA A 273 -33.00 -30.60 15.56
N LEU A 274 -31.74 -30.13 15.70
CA LEU A 274 -31.20 -29.02 14.95
C LEU A 274 -31.10 -29.31 13.44
N PHE A 275 -30.51 -30.44 13.04
CA PHE A 275 -30.44 -30.79 11.61
C PHE A 275 -31.79 -31.24 11.05
N ASN A 276 -32.69 -31.77 11.88
CA ASN A 276 -34.06 -32.02 11.45
C ASN A 276 -34.77 -30.71 11.06
N LYS A 277 -34.55 -29.63 11.83
CA LYS A 277 -35.02 -28.29 11.49
C LYS A 277 -34.36 -27.76 10.21
N TYR A 278 -33.04 -27.97 10.03
CA TYR A 278 -32.36 -27.52 8.81
C TYR A 278 -32.87 -28.21 7.55
N ARG A 279 -33.04 -29.54 7.54
CA ARG A 279 -33.57 -30.25 6.37
C ARG A 279 -34.98 -29.83 5.97
N GLN A 280 -35.80 -29.41 6.93
CA GLN A 280 -37.17 -28.96 6.66
C GLN A 280 -37.19 -27.61 5.93
N ASN A 281 -36.17 -26.79 6.15
CA ASN A 281 -36.04 -25.47 5.55
C ASN A 281 -35.18 -25.50 4.28
N ASP A 282 -34.21 -26.41 4.20
CA ASP A 282 -33.28 -26.56 3.09
C ASP A 282 -32.94 -28.04 2.82
N THR A 283 -33.33 -28.52 1.64
CA THR A 283 -33.05 -29.89 1.16
C THR A 283 -31.56 -30.23 1.14
N LYS A 284 -30.67 -29.22 1.02
CA LYS A 284 -29.21 -29.46 1.03
C LYS A 284 -28.70 -30.05 2.35
N ALA A 285 -29.44 -29.89 3.45
CA ALA A 285 -29.10 -30.45 4.75
C ALA A 285 -29.51 -31.93 4.94
N GLU A 286 -30.28 -32.52 4.03
CA GLU A 286 -30.82 -33.88 4.16
C GLU A 286 -29.72 -34.94 4.30
N ASN A 287 -28.67 -34.85 3.49
CA ASN A 287 -27.53 -35.78 3.55
C ASN A 287 -26.82 -35.73 4.92
N ALA A 288 -26.62 -34.52 5.46
CA ALA A 288 -26.02 -34.34 6.77
C ALA A 288 -26.91 -34.90 7.89
N TYR A 289 -28.22 -34.72 7.79
CA TYR A 289 -29.18 -35.30 8.73
C TYR A 289 -29.16 -36.84 8.71
N ILE A 290 -29.23 -37.47 7.54
CA ILE A 290 -29.19 -38.94 7.40
C ILE A 290 -27.88 -39.50 7.93
N CYS A 291 -26.74 -38.93 7.52
CA CYS A 291 -25.42 -39.36 8.02
C CYS A 291 -25.33 -39.26 9.54
N MET A 292 -25.86 -38.19 10.13
CA MET A 292 -25.86 -38.01 11.57
C MET A 292 -26.76 -39.01 12.29
N LEU A 293 -27.92 -39.37 11.74
CA LEU A 293 -28.77 -40.44 12.31
C LEU A 293 -28.04 -41.80 12.30
N PHE A 294 -27.33 -42.12 11.22
CA PHE A 294 -26.49 -43.33 11.16
C PHE A 294 -25.38 -43.32 12.21
N ASP A 295 -24.67 -42.20 12.37
CA ASP A 295 -23.58 -42.05 13.36
C ASP A 295 -24.08 -42.18 14.80
N TYR A 296 -25.31 -41.76 15.08
CA TYR A 296 -25.97 -41.95 16.39
C TYR A 296 -26.71 -43.29 16.51
N GLU A 297 -26.51 -44.22 15.58
CA GLU A 297 -27.13 -45.55 15.55
C GLU A 297 -28.67 -45.55 15.52
N ARG A 298 -29.29 -44.45 15.08
CA ARG A 298 -30.76 -44.31 14.96
C ARG A 298 -31.27 -44.78 13.61
N VAL A 299 -31.05 -46.04 13.28
CA VAL A 299 -31.38 -46.62 11.97
C VAL A 299 -32.88 -46.55 11.66
N GLU A 300 -33.73 -46.71 12.66
CA GLU A 300 -35.17 -46.75 12.42
C GLU A 300 -35.73 -45.38 12.05
N ASP A 301 -35.18 -44.31 12.63
CA ASP A 301 -35.44 -42.93 12.19
C ASP A 301 -35.01 -42.71 10.73
N VAL A 302 -33.93 -43.36 10.28
CA VAL A 302 -33.50 -43.29 8.87
C VAL A 302 -34.49 -44.01 7.97
N LYS A 303 -34.95 -45.20 8.36
CA LYS A 303 -35.96 -45.96 7.60
C LYS A 303 -37.24 -45.14 7.44
N GLU A 304 -37.75 -44.61 8.55
CA GLU A 304 -38.94 -43.75 8.56
C GLU A 304 -38.77 -42.55 7.61
N PHE A 305 -37.63 -41.85 7.69
CA PHE A 305 -37.34 -40.74 6.79
C PHE A 305 -37.30 -41.17 5.31
N LEU A 306 -36.68 -42.31 4.98
CA LEU A 306 -36.54 -42.79 3.61
C LEU A 306 -37.86 -43.33 3.03
N GLU A 307 -38.80 -43.81 3.85
CA GLU A 307 -40.14 -44.20 3.40
C GLU A 307 -40.96 -43.00 2.89
N GLU A 308 -40.69 -41.80 3.41
CA GLU A 308 -41.31 -40.55 2.95
C GLU A 308 -40.72 -40.03 1.62
N GLN A 309 -39.55 -40.52 1.22
CA GLN A 309 -38.84 -40.09 0.00
C GLN A 309 -39.09 -41.04 -1.18
N LYS A 310 -38.84 -40.59 -2.41
CA LYS A 310 -38.99 -41.45 -3.58
C LYS A 310 -38.00 -42.62 -3.55
N ASP A 311 -38.39 -43.75 -4.13
CA ASP A 311 -37.57 -44.98 -4.15
C ASP A 311 -36.20 -44.81 -4.81
N ASN A 312 -36.07 -43.87 -5.76
CA ASN A 312 -34.84 -43.59 -6.48
C ASN A 312 -33.94 -42.53 -5.81
N GLU A 313 -34.40 -41.90 -4.73
CA GLU A 313 -33.64 -40.93 -3.94
C GLU A 313 -32.87 -41.66 -2.83
N PHE A 314 -31.69 -41.13 -2.45
CA PHE A 314 -30.88 -41.65 -1.34
C PHE A 314 -30.44 -43.13 -1.46
N MET A 315 -30.29 -43.64 -2.69
CA MET A 315 -29.99 -45.06 -2.98
C MET A 315 -28.81 -45.63 -2.17
N LYS A 316 -27.73 -44.85 -1.99
CA LYS A 316 -26.54 -45.29 -1.22
C LYS A 316 -26.92 -45.65 0.22
N TYR A 317 -27.80 -44.88 0.85
CA TYR A 317 -28.27 -45.13 2.21
C TYR A 317 -29.27 -46.28 2.30
N ARG A 318 -30.17 -46.40 1.32
CA ARG A 318 -31.13 -47.52 1.23
C ARG A 318 -30.40 -48.86 1.15
N VAL A 319 -29.39 -48.95 0.27
CA VAL A 319 -28.54 -50.15 0.15
C VAL A 319 -27.83 -50.48 1.47
N LEU A 320 -27.29 -49.46 2.16
CA LEU A 320 -26.63 -49.66 3.45
C LEU A 320 -27.56 -50.27 4.51
N ILE A 321 -28.83 -49.82 4.56
CA ILE A 321 -29.83 -50.36 5.48
C ILE A 321 -30.13 -51.82 5.16
N GLU A 322 -30.40 -52.13 3.89
CA GLU A 322 -30.70 -53.49 3.45
C GLU A 322 -29.55 -54.46 3.77
N LEU A 323 -28.30 -54.03 3.62
CA LEU A 323 -27.14 -54.83 3.99
C LEU A 323 -27.04 -55.06 5.50
N ARG A 324 -27.37 -54.05 6.33
CA ARG A 324 -27.39 -54.18 7.80
C ARG A 324 -28.50 -55.13 8.27
N ASP A 325 -29.68 -55.04 7.67
CA ASP A 325 -30.83 -55.90 7.99
C ASP A 325 -30.52 -57.37 7.62
N ASN A 326 -29.68 -57.62 6.62
CA ASN A 326 -29.18 -58.94 6.22
C ASN A 326 -27.99 -59.45 7.07
N ASN A 327 -27.82 -58.99 8.31
CA ASN A 327 -26.78 -59.40 9.27
C ASN A 327 -25.32 -59.09 8.87
N HIS A 328 -25.09 -58.23 7.88
CA HIS A 328 -23.74 -57.77 7.60
C HIS A 328 -23.36 -56.54 8.46
N ARG A 329 -22.26 -56.64 9.22
CA ARG A 329 -21.74 -55.56 10.07
C ARG A 329 -20.89 -54.57 9.28
N PHE A 330 -21.49 -53.86 8.32
CA PHE A 330 -20.81 -52.77 7.60
C PHE A 330 -20.96 -51.43 8.34
N LYS A 331 -19.90 -50.64 8.35
CA LYS A 331 -19.94 -49.26 8.86
C LYS A 331 -20.35 -48.30 7.75
N LEU A 332 -20.90 -47.15 8.13
CA LEU A 332 -21.22 -46.05 7.20
C LEU A 332 -20.00 -45.66 6.35
N GLU A 333 -18.83 -45.60 6.98
CA GLU A 333 -17.53 -45.23 6.39
C GLU A 333 -17.06 -46.21 5.30
N ASP A 334 -17.55 -47.45 5.31
CA ASP A 334 -17.15 -48.48 4.34
C ASP A 334 -17.83 -48.31 2.97
N PHE A 335 -18.95 -47.58 2.93
CA PHE A 335 -19.79 -47.41 1.73
C PHE A 335 -19.98 -45.95 1.31
N ILE A 336 -19.84 -45.03 2.26
CA ILE A 336 -20.16 -43.62 2.07
C ILE A 336 -18.98 -42.80 2.57
N ASP A 337 -18.19 -42.25 1.63
CA ASP A 337 -17.26 -41.19 1.97
C ASP A 337 -18.07 -39.92 2.21
N LYS A 338 -18.08 -39.46 3.47
CA LYS A 338 -18.75 -38.24 3.93
C LYS A 338 -18.36 -37.00 3.10
N LYS A 339 -17.20 -37.01 2.43
CA LYS A 339 -16.75 -35.95 1.53
C LYS A 339 -17.30 -36.03 0.11
N SER A 340 -17.83 -37.19 -0.31
CA SER A 340 -18.34 -37.41 -1.68
C SER A 340 -19.85 -37.69 -1.71
N VAL A 341 -20.55 -37.50 -0.59
CA VAL A 341 -22.00 -37.75 -0.50
C VAL A 341 -22.82 -36.72 -1.27
N CYS A 342 -22.31 -35.49 -1.27
CA CYS A 342 -22.95 -34.34 -1.87
C CYS A 342 -22.68 -34.20 -3.38
N ASN A 343 -21.88 -35.10 -3.96
CA ASN A 343 -21.48 -35.11 -5.36
C ASN A 343 -22.14 -36.23 -6.18
#